data_AF-A0A948DJH6-F1
#
_entry.id   AF-A0A948DJH6-F1
#
_cell.length_a   1.000
_cell.length_b   1.000
_cell.length_c   1.000
_cell.angle_alpha   90.00
_cell.angle_beta   90.00
_cell.angle_gamma   90.00
#
_symmetry.space_group_name_H-M   'P 1'
#
loop_
_entity.id
_entity.type
_entity.pdbx_description
1 polymer ?
#
loop_
_entity_poly.entity_id
_entity_poly.type
_entity_poly.pdbx_seq_one_letter_code
_entity_poly.pdbx_strand_id
1 'polypeptide(L)' 'FIYRMGNSLRVDGDYTYSKSSQGSEAEVFVYSLKTKYDLSQFVHITLQWAQEQSINPDYKTTDISGNVEINL' A
#
# COMPACT_ATOMS: atom_id res chain seq x y z
N PHE A 1 1.04 -10.16 -1.54
CA PHE A 1 2.22 -10.80 -2.14
C PHE A 1 3.47 -10.02 -1.76
N ILE A 2 4.62 -10.69 -1.75
CA ILE A 2 5.91 -10.06 -1.45
C ILE A 2 6.89 -10.46 -2.56
N TYR A 3 7.47 -9.46 -3.21
CA TYR A 3 8.54 -9.61 -4.18
C TYR A 3 9.82 -8.99 -3.64
N ARG A 4 10.96 -9.64 -3.88
CA ARG A 4 12.28 -9.17 -3.45
C ARG A 4 13.29 -9.39 -4.57
N MET A 5 14.17 -8.40 -4.76
CA MET A 5 15.34 -8.53 -5.61
C MET A 5 16.58 -8.23 -4.77
N GLY A 6 17.25 -9.30 -4.35
CA GLY A 6 18.37 -9.22 -3.42
C GLY A 6 18.00 -8.48 -2.13
N ASN A 7 18.93 -7.63 -1.68
CA ASN A 7 18.74 -6.78 -0.50
C ASN A 7 18.36 -5.33 -0.86
N SER A 8 18.28 -4.98 -2.14
CA SER A 8 18.10 -3.59 -2.56
C SER A 8 16.66 -3.23 -2.89
N LEU A 9 15.80 -4.18 -3.26
CA LEU A 9 14.41 -3.90 -3.62
C LEU A 9 13.46 -4.88 -2.95
N ARG A 10 12.41 -4.33 -2.33
CA ARG A 10 11.27 -5.08 -1.80
C ARG A 10 9.98 -4.41 -2.21
N VAL A 11 9.03 -5.19 -2.71
CA VAL A 11 7.69 -4.75 -3.08
C VAL A 11 6.69 -5.63 -2.34
N ASP A 12 5.90 -5.02 -1.47
CA ASP A 12 4.83 -5.65 -0.71
C ASP A 12 3.50 -5.15 -1.28
N GLY A 13 2.66 -6.05 -1.78
CA GLY A 13 1.34 -5.70 -2.28
C GLY A 13 0.26 -6.46 -1.51
N ASP A 14 -0.70 -5.76 -0.92
CA ASP A 14 -1.78 -6.37 -0.15
C ASP A 14 -3.15 -5.97 -0.70
N TYR A 15 -4.10 -6.88 -0.57
CA TYR A 15 -5.49 -6.70 -0.97
C TYR A 15 -6.41 -7.25 0.11
N THR A 16 -7.37 -6.45 0.53
CA THR A 16 -8.39 -6.82 1.51
C THR A 16 -9.76 -6.52 0.94
N TYR A 17 -10.67 -7.48 1.07
CA TYR A 17 -12.09 -7.32 0.78
C TYR A 17 -12.88 -7.52 2.07
N SER A 18 -13.84 -6.64 2.33
CA SER A 18 -14.78 -6.76 3.44
C SER A 18 -16.21 -6.50 2.98
N LYS A 19 -17.14 -7.30 3.51
CA LYS A 19 -18.58 -7.17 3.29
C LYS A 19 -19.30 -7.20 4.63
N SER A 20 -20.13 -6.19 4.92
CA SER A 20 -20.98 -6.18 6.12
C SER A 20 -22.37 -6.75 5.82
N SER A 21 -22.89 -7.57 6.73
CA SER A 21 -24.23 -8.19 6.63
C SER A 21 -25.26 -7.60 7.61
N GLN A 22 -24.89 -6.56 8.37
CA GLN A 22 -25.79 -5.81 9.27
C GLN A 22 -25.82 -4.32 8.88
N GLY A 23 -27.01 -3.77 8.68
CA GLY A 23 -27.20 -2.40 8.15
C GLY A 23 -27.11 -2.36 6.63
N SER A 24 -26.88 -1.18 6.03
CA SER A 24 -26.67 -1.07 4.58
C SER A 24 -25.51 -1.96 4.17
N GLU A 25 -25.74 -2.86 3.22
CA GLU A 25 -24.72 -3.78 2.69
C GLU A 25 -23.51 -2.97 2.22
N ALA A 26 -22.45 -2.91 3.03
CA ALA A 26 -21.24 -2.17 2.70
C ALA A 26 -20.21 -3.17 2.16
N GLU A 27 -19.71 -2.88 0.98
CA GLU A 27 -18.65 -3.64 0.33
C GLU A 27 -17.44 -2.74 0.12
N VAL A 28 -16.33 -3.07 0.76
CA VAL A 28 -15.10 -2.27 0.74
C VAL A 28 -13.94 -3.09 0.20
N PHE A 29 -13.18 -2.48 -0.70
CA PHE A 29 -12.00 -3.03 -1.37
C PHE A 29 -10.81 -2.14 -1.02
N VAL A 30 -9.78 -2.71 -0.41
CA VAL A 30 -8.54 -2.01 -0.06
C VAL A 30 -7.39 -2.64 -0.82
N TYR A 31 -6.65 -1.83 -1.56
CA TYR A 31 -5.42 -2.19 -2.25
C TYR A 31 -4.28 -1.39 -1.65
N SER A 32 -3.15 -2.03 -1.37
CA SER A 32 -1.95 -1.33 -0.96
C SER A 32 -0.72 -1.89 -1.66
N LEU A 33 0.19 -1.01 -2.02
CA LEU A 33 1.47 -1.33 -2.62
C LEU A 33 2.55 -0.51 -1.93
N LYS A 34 3.54 -1.19 -1.35
CA LYS A 34 4.67 -0.58 -0.66
C LYS A 34 5.96 -1.05 -1.30
N THR A 35 6.73 -0.11 -1.83
CA THR A 35 8.04 -0.35 -2.40
C THR A 35 9.11 0.23 -1.49
N LYS A 36 10.10 -0.58 -1.15
CA LYS A 36 11.33 -0.14 -0.47
C LYS A 36 12.51 -0.37 -1.41
N TYR A 37 13.32 0.65 -1.58
CA TYR A 37 14.52 0.61 -2.41
C TYR A 37 15.72 1.16 -1.64
N ASP A 38 16.72 0.33 -1.40
CA ASP A 38 17.98 0.69 -0.77
C ASP A 38 18.97 1.06 -1.88
N LEU A 39 19.12 2.36 -2.12
CA LEU A 39 20.05 2.89 -3.14
C LEU A 39 21.50 2.65 -2.72
N SER A 40 21.77 2.74 -1.42
CA SER A 40 23.06 2.43 -0.79
C SER A 40 22.82 2.05 0.68
N GLN A 41 23.89 1.72 1.42
CA GLN A 41 23.82 1.51 2.88
C GLN A 41 23.42 2.77 3.67
N PHE A 42 23.38 3.94 3.02
CA PHE A 42 23.09 5.23 3.64
C PHE A 42 21.77 5.83 3.19
N VAL A 43 21.19 5.37 2.07
CA VAL A 43 20.04 6.02 1.44
C VAL A 43 18.95 4.99 1.17
N HIS A 44 17.83 5.15 1.88
CA HIS A 44 16.67 4.27 1.81
C HIS A 44 15.47 5.05 1.29
N ILE A 45 14.81 4.52 0.27
CA ILE A 45 13.62 5.13 -0.34
C ILE A 45 12.43 4.23 -0.09
N THR A 46 11.35 4.78 0.47
CA THR A 46 10.08 4.08 0.60
C THR A 46 9.00 4.83 -0.16
N LEU A 47 8.26 4.13 -1.01
CA LEU A 47 7.07 4.62 -1.70
C LEU A 47 5.88 3.76 -1.29
N GLN A 48 4.76 4.37 -0.99
CA GLN A 48 3.51 3.70 -0.66
C GLN A 48 2.37 4.28 -1.49
N TRP A 49 1.60 3.38 -2.10
CA TRP A 49 0.36 3.66 -2.79
C TRP A 49 -0.74 2.85 -2.09
N ALA A 50 -1.84 3.50 -1.75
CA ALA A 50 -3.02 2.85 -1.18
C ALA A 50 -4.26 3.35 -1.90
N GLN A 51 -5.20 2.45 -2.14
CA GLN A 51 -6.50 2.78 -2.72
C GLN A 51 -7.58 2.06 -1.91
N GLU A 52 -8.61 2.79 -1.55
CA GLU A 52 -9.83 2.22 -0.96
C GLU A 52 -11.01 2.55 -1.86
N GLN A 53 -11.91 1.60 -2.03
CA GLN A 53 -13.14 1.76 -2.79
C GLN A 53 -14.27 1.11 -2.02
N SER A 54 -15.40 1.80 -1.91
CA SER A 54 -16.63 1.27 -1.35
C SER A 54 -17.76 1.41 -2.35
N ILE A 55 -18.63 0.41 -2.41
CA ILE A 55 -19.83 0.43 -3.27
C ILE A 55 -21.01 1.10 -2.55
N ASN A 56 -21.05 1.02 -1.22
CA ASN A 56 -22.15 1.55 -0.42
C ASN A 56 -21.69 1.88 1.02
N PRO A 57 -21.44 3.16 1.36
CA PRO A 57 -21.59 4.33 0.50
C PRO A 57 -20.60 4.31 -0.68
N ASP A 58 -20.98 4.86 -1.83
CA ASP A 58 -20.12 4.91 -3.01
C ASP A 58 -19.01 5.95 -2.80
N TYR A 59 -17.76 5.48 -2.69
CA TYR A 59 -16.58 6.34 -2.67
C TYR A 59 -15.33 5.63 -3.15
N LYS A 60 -14.33 6.44 -3.49
CA LYS A 60 -12.99 5.99 -3.85
C LYS A 60 -11.94 6.97 -3.33
N THR A 61 -10.95 6.48 -2.59
CA THR A 61 -9.80 7.26 -2.12
C THR A 61 -8.51 6.68 -2.69
N THR A 62 -7.50 7.54 -2.84
CA THR A 62 -6.18 7.13 -3.31
C THR A 62 -5.15 7.98 -2.60
N ASP A 63 -4.24 7.32 -1.89
CA ASP A 63 -3.17 7.94 -1.13
C ASP A 63 -1.82 7.51 -1.68
N ILE A 64 -0.96 8.47 -1.95
CA ILE A 64 0.41 8.25 -2.39
C ILE A 64 1.32 8.98 -1.42
N SER A 65 2.23 8.25 -0.78
CA SER A 65 3.20 8.81 0.14
C SER A 65 4.59 8.25 -0.13
N GLY A 66 5.61 9.03 0.18
CA GLY A 66 7.00 8.65 -0.01
C GLY A 66 7.88 9.22 1.07
N ASN A 67 8.96 8.52 1.38
CA ASN A 67 9.98 8.95 2.32
C ASN A 67 11.37 8.59 1.76
N VAL A 68 12.32 9.49 1.98
CA VAL A 68 13.74 9.25 1.75
C VAL A 68 14.44 9.42 3.10
N GLU A 69 15.09 8.36 3.55
CA GLU A 69 15.89 8.32 4.78
C GLU A 69 17.37 8.34 4.40
N ILE A 70 18.12 9.25 5.03
CA ILE A 70 19.57 9.38 4.85
C ILE A 70 20.23 9.15 6.20
N ASN A 71 20.99 8.06 6.31
CA ASN A 71 21.76 7.69 7.48
C ASN A 71 23.22 8.10 7.26
N LEU A 72 23.73 9.00 8.12
CA LEU A 72 25.10 9.54 8.08
C LEU A 72 26.02 8.84 9.08
#